data_AF-A0A9E4EUA3-F1
#
_entry.id   AF-A0A9E4EUA3-F1
#
_cell.length_a   1.000
_cell.length_b   1.000
_cell.length_c   1.000
_cell.angle_alpha   90.00
_cell.angle_beta   90.00
_cell.angle_gamma   90.00
#
_symmetry.space_group_name_H-M   'P 1'
#
loop_
_entity.id
_entity.type
_entity.pdbx_description
1 polymer ?
#
loop_
_entity_poly.entity_id
_entity_poly.type
_entity_poly.pdbx_seq_one_letter_code
_entity_poly.pdbx_strand_id
1 'polypeptide(L)' 'MRAYIPELEHKGAASWGYTEKEALENLENAVDLLVAHLLEIGEGIPTDPPSQIQVSDVPLVAIAI' A
#
# COMPACT_ATOMS: atom_id res chain seq x y z
N MET A 1 3.31 -14.39 9.83
CA MET A 1 3.60 -13.67 8.57
C MET A 1 2.85 -12.34 8.58
N ARG A 2 3.41 -11.30 7.94
CA ARG A 2 2.83 -9.95 7.89
C ARG A 2 2.54 -9.59 6.43
N ALA A 3 1.45 -8.87 6.20
CA ALA A 3 1.12 -8.25 4.93
C ALA A 3 0.74 -6.78 5.17
N TYR A 4 1.09 -5.88 4.24
CA TYR A 4 0.78 -4.45 4.38
C TYR A 4 0.84 -3.74 3.02
N ILE A 5 0.13 -2.60 2.91
CA ILE A 5 0.27 -1.66 1.79
C ILE A 5 1.14 -0.50 2.28
N PRO A 6 2.39 -0.34 1.79
CA PRO A 6 3.33 0.66 2.32
C PRO A 6 2.75 2.09 2.38
N GLU A 7 2.01 2.51 1.36
CA GLU A 7 1.44 3.85 1.23
C GLU A 7 0.29 4.09 2.21
N LEU A 8 -0.35 3.00 2.68
CA LEU A 8 -1.52 3.05 3.56
C LEU A 8 -1.23 2.43 4.94
N GLU A 9 -0.01 1.96 5.20
CA GLU A 9 0.36 1.31 6.46
C GLU A 9 0.10 2.25 7.65
N HIS A 10 0.46 3.52 7.51
CA HIS A 10 0.23 4.55 8.52
C HIS A 10 -1.26 4.86 8.76
N LYS A 11 -2.14 4.44 7.85
CA LYS A 11 -3.61 4.53 7.97
C LYS A 11 -4.25 3.21 8.41
N GLY A 12 -3.46 2.17 8.68
CA GLY A 12 -3.94 0.88 9.18
C GLY A 12 -4.05 -0.23 8.13
N ALA A 13 -3.52 -0.04 6.92
CA ALA A 13 -3.46 -1.12 5.91
C ALA A 13 -2.31 -2.10 6.19
N ALA A 14 -2.36 -2.75 7.35
CA ALA A 14 -1.42 -3.78 7.76
C ALA A 14 -2.14 -4.88 8.54
N SER A 15 -1.76 -6.12 8.28
CA SER A 15 -2.33 -7.30 8.92
C SER A 15 -1.25 -8.36 9.18
N TRP A 16 -1.66 -9.43 9.86
CA TRP A 16 -0.82 -10.58 10.13
C TRP A 16 -1.65 -11.87 10.05
N GLY A 17 -0.96 -13.00 9.94
CA GLY A 17 -1.54 -14.34 9.96
C GLY A 17 -0.47 -15.39 10.27
N TYR A 18 -0.87 -16.62 10.58
CA TYR A 18 0.04 -17.75 10.77
C TYR A 18 0.68 -18.19 9.45
N THR A 19 -0.01 -17.96 8.32
CA THR A 19 0.51 -18.18 6.96
C THR A 19 0.55 -16.89 6.16
N GLU A 20 1.32 -16.87 5.05
CA GLU A 20 1.32 -15.73 4.11
C GLU A 20 -0.06 -15.50 3.50
N LYS A 21 -0.73 -16.59 3.10
CA LYS A 21 -2.08 -16.56 2.55
C LYS A 21 -3.07 -15.91 3.52
N GLU A 22 -3.05 -16.33 4.77
CA GLU A 22 -3.93 -15.79 5.81
C GLU A 22 -3.64 -14.30 6.09
N ALA A 23 -2.37 -13.90 6.12
CA ALA A 23 -2.01 -12.50 6.27
C ALA A 23 -2.57 -11.66 5.10
N LEU A 24 -2.49 -12.16 3.87
CA LEU A 24 -3.03 -11.49 2.70
C LEU A 24 -4.57 -11.37 2.75
N GLU A 25 -5.27 -12.47 3.06
CA GLU A 25 -6.74 -12.46 3.23
C GLU A 25 -7.18 -11.49 4.34
N ASN A 26 -6.44 -11.42 5.44
CA ASN A 26 -6.71 -10.45 6.50
C ASN A 26 -6.43 -9.01 6.06
N LEU A 27 -5.42 -8.79 5.21
CA LEU A 27 -5.11 -7.46 4.67
C LEU A 27 -6.23 -6.99 3.75
N GLU A 28 -6.73 -7.85 2.86
CA GLU A 28 -7.83 -7.53 1.93
C GLU A 28 -9.06 -7.04 2.69
N ASN A 29 -9.49 -7.79 3.72
CA ASN A 29 -10.62 -7.38 4.57
C ASN A 29 -10.38 -6.04 5.28
N ALA A 30 -9.18 -5.81 5.81
CA ALA A 30 -8.84 -4.56 6.49
C ALA A 30 -8.84 -3.36 5.52
N VAL A 31 -8.34 -3.56 4.30
CA VAL A 31 -8.26 -2.53 3.26
C VAL A 31 -9.64 -2.17 2.73
N ASP A 32 -10.54 -3.13 2.53
CA ASP A 32 -11.92 -2.84 2.11
C ASP A 32 -12.63 -1.92 3.11
N LEU A 33 -12.50 -2.21 4.40
CA LEU A 33 -13.06 -1.38 5.47
C LEU A 33 -12.40 -0.01 5.54
N LEU A 34 -11.06 0.05 5.41
CA LEU A 34 -10.31 1.30 5.42
C LEU A 34 -10.72 2.19 4.24
N VAL A 35 -10.81 1.65 3.03
CA VAL A 35 -11.21 2.39 1.83
C VAL A 35 -12.62 2.93 1.96
N ALA A 36 -13.57 2.11 2.44
CA ALA A 36 -14.93 2.56 2.70
C ALA A 36 -14.97 3.74 3.69
N HIS A 37 -14.19 3.64 4.77
CA HIS A 37 -14.08 4.71 5.77
C HIS A 37 -13.47 6.00 5.20
N LEU A 38 -12.37 5.90 4.45
CA LEU A 38 -11.73 7.07 3.83
C LEU A 38 -12.68 7.81 2.89
N LEU A 39 -13.44 7.06 2.07
CA LEU A 39 -14.45 7.63 1.19
C LEU A 39 -15.60 8.30 1.97
N GLU A 40 -16.03 7.73 3.10
CA GLU A 40 -17.08 8.30 3.95
C GLU A 40 -16.67 9.66 4.53
N ILE A 41 -15.42 9.80 4.98
CA ILE A 41 -14.91 11.03 5.58
C ILE A 41 -14.36 12.04 4.56
N GLY A 42 -14.40 11.70 3.27
CA GLY A 42 -13.87 12.54 2.19
C GLY A 42 -12.33 12.62 2.16
N GLU A 43 -11.64 11.68 2.78
CA GLU A 43 -10.19 11.52 2.62
C GLU A 43 -9.86 10.76 1.33
N GLY A 44 -8.91 11.29 0.56
CA GLY A 44 -8.47 10.66 -0.69
C GLY A 44 -7.62 9.41 -0.46
N ILE A 45 -7.63 8.51 -1.45
CA ILE A 45 -6.71 7.37 -1.55
C ILE A 45 -5.47 7.83 -2.31
N PRO A 46 -4.24 7.42 -1.92
CA PRO A 46 -3.03 7.73 -2.66
C PRO A 46 -3.14 7.31 -4.13
N THR A 47 -2.98 8.27 -5.05
CA THR A 47 -2.96 8.04 -6.50
C THR A 47 -1.57 8.14 -7.11
N ASP A 48 -0.64 8.76 -6.39
CA ASP A 48 0.75 8.89 -6.81
C ASP A 48 1.48 7.55 -6.66
N PRO A 49 2.51 7.29 -7.48
CA PRO A 49 3.34 6.12 -7.31
C PRO A 49 3.91 6.06 -5.88
N PRO A 50 4.10 4.85 -5.33
CA PRO A 50 4.90 4.62 -4.14
C PRO A 50 6.17 5.48 -4.14
N SER A 51 6.57 6.02 -2.99
CA SER A 51 7.83 6.80 -2.87
C SER A 51 9.08 6.03 -3.32
N GLN A 52 9.00 4.70 -3.38
CA GLN A 52 10.04 3.80 -3.87
C GLN A 52 10.03 3.61 -5.40
N ILE A 53 9.00 4.08 -6.09
CA ILE A 53 8.82 4.00 -7.54
C ILE A 53 8.96 5.40 -8.13
N GLN A 54 10.04 5.61 -8.89
CA GLN A 54 10.18 6.82 -9.72
C GLN A 54 9.71 6.49 -11.13
N VAL A 55 8.66 7.19 -11.58
CA VAL A 55 8.21 7.15 -12.97
C VAL A 55 8.89 8.31 -13.71
N SER A 56 9.50 8.02 -14.86
CA SER A 56 10.10 9.05 -15.70
C SER A 56 9.60 8.88 -17.12
N ASP A 57 9.08 9.96 -17.69
CA ASP A 57 8.69 10.03 -19.11
C ASP A 57 9.91 10.22 -20.03
N VAL A 58 11.12 10.29 -19.46
CA VAL A 58 12.38 10.45 -20.18
C VAL A 58 13.37 9.35 -19.79
N PRO A 59 14.33 9.00 -20.67
CA PRO A 59 15.33 7.99 -20.35
C PRO A 59 16.19 8.39 -19.16
N LEU A 60 16.40 7.45 -18.23
CA LEU A 60 17.27 7.62 -17.06
C LEU A 60 18.61 6.90 -17.27
N VAL A 61 19.70 7.51 -16.81
CA VAL A 61 21.05 6.93 -16.83
C VAL A 61 21.55 6.82 -15.39
N ALA A 62 21.97 5.62 -14.98
CA ALA A 62 22.59 5.38 -13.69
C ALA A 62 24.12 5.29 -13.83
N ILE A 63 24.85 5.95 -12.95
CA ILE A 63 26.31 5.81 -12.82
C ILE A 63 26.58 5.03 -11.54
N ALA A 64 27.26 3.89 -11.66
CA ALA A 64 27.77 3.11 -10.54
C ALA A 64 29.30 3.22 -10.51
N ILE A 65 29.87 3.33 -9.30
CA ILE A 65 31.32 3.45 -9.04
C ILE A 65 31.91 2.05 -8.81
#